data_AF-A0A1G9RXC4-F1
#
_entry.id   AF-A0A1G9RXC4-F1
#
_cell.length_a   1.000
_cell.length_b   1.000
_cell.length_c   1.000
_cell.angle_alpha   90.00
_cell.angle_beta   90.00
_cell.angle_gamma   90.00
#
_symmetry.space_group_name_H-M   'P 1'
#
loop_
_entity.id
_entity.type
_entity.pdbx_description
1 polymer ?
#
loop_
_entity_poly.entity_id
_entity_poly.type
_entity_poly.pdbx_seq_one_letter_code
_entity_poly.pdbx_strand_id
1 'polypeptide(L)'
;MEVNAPVLMPLWMPIVGVVALIAAAAVILRAFLITRRDTSRTVGDIPMAASERGQWVRRVEDTAARYQRHELDLRGLHLELAGTLRGFATARSGEDIVSATVLEILDMADTTGPRSIMERLRRVRASRRPLDANPLGHVGELLAVWEQPSFDRDPDAAADAAIAEAREVVTRW
;
A
#
# COMPACT_ATOMS: atom_id res chain seq x y z
N MET A 1 8.32 72.40 -6.85
CA MET A 1 8.03 70.98 -6.66
C MET A 1 7.23 70.54 -7.86
N GLU A 2 7.85 69.85 -8.83
CA GLU A 2 7.12 69.24 -9.94
C GLU A 2 6.26 68.10 -9.38
N VAL A 3 4.95 68.21 -9.55
CA VAL A 3 4.01 67.15 -9.18
C VAL A 3 4.00 66.18 -10.35
N ASN A 4 4.62 65.01 -10.18
CA ASN A 4 4.61 63.96 -11.20
C ASN A 4 3.16 63.59 -11.54
N ALA A 5 2.77 63.74 -12.80
CA ALA A 5 1.44 63.36 -13.27
C ALA A 5 1.20 61.85 -13.03
N PRO A 6 0.00 61.45 -12.58
CA PRO A 6 -0.29 60.05 -12.32
C PRO A 6 -0.17 59.26 -13.62
N VAL A 7 0.80 58.34 -13.67
CA VAL A 7 0.96 57.41 -14.78
C VAL A 7 -0.25 56.48 -14.74
N LEU A 8 -1.19 56.67 -15.67
CA LEU A 8 -2.30 55.75 -15.90
C LEU A 8 -1.71 54.37 -16.17
N MET A 9 -1.84 53.46 -15.19
CA MET A 9 -1.32 52.11 -15.31
C MET A 9 -1.90 51.48 -16.57
N PRO A 10 -1.06 51.10 -17.55
CA PRO A 10 -1.57 50.59 -18.82
C PRO A 10 -2.46 49.36 -18.61
N LEU A 11 -3.67 49.36 -19.19
CA LEU A 11 -4.67 48.29 -19.03
C LEU A 11 -4.16 46.89 -19.45
N TRP A 12 -3.09 46.80 -20.22
CA TRP A 12 -2.48 45.52 -20.59
C TRP A 12 -1.72 44.86 -19.42
N MET A 13 -1.17 45.63 -18.48
CA MET A 13 -0.44 45.07 -17.33
C MET A 13 -1.29 44.19 -16.42
N PRO A 14 -2.51 44.61 -15.99
CA PRO A 14 -3.36 43.72 -15.18
C PRO A 14 -3.80 42.48 -15.97
N ILE A 15 -4.01 42.59 -17.29
CA ILE A 15 -4.33 41.43 -18.15
C ILE A 15 -3.18 40.43 -18.14
N VAL A 16 -1.94 40.88 -18.33
CA VAL A 16 -0.75 40.02 -18.28
C VAL A 16 -0.58 39.40 -16.89
N GLY A 17 -0.83 40.16 -15.82
CA GLY A 17 -0.81 39.65 -14.45
C GLY A 17 -1.83 38.53 -14.21
N VAL A 18 -3.06 38.69 -14.70
CA VAL A 18 -4.10 37.66 -14.59
C VAL A 18 -3.74 36.41 -15.40
N VAL A 19 -3.24 36.57 -16.62
CA VAL A 19 -2.79 35.44 -17.45
C VAL A 19 -1.64 34.68 -16.78
N ALA A 20 -0.68 35.39 -16.20
CA ALA A 20 0.42 34.78 -15.45
C ALA A 20 -0.09 34.04 -14.21
N LEU A 21 -1.07 34.60 -13.49
CA LEU A 21 -1.69 33.95 -12.34
C LEU A 21 -2.42 32.66 -12.73
N ILE A 22 -3.19 32.69 -13.83
CA ILE A 22 -3.89 31.51 -14.35
C ILE A 22 -2.88 30.44 -14.79
N ALA A 23 -1.81 30.83 -15.47
CA ALA A 23 -0.76 29.90 -15.86
C ALA A 23 -0.08 29.26 -14.65
N ALA A 24 0.24 30.04 -13.61
CA ALA A 24 0.79 29.53 -12.36
C ALA A 24 -0.19 28.56 -11.67
N ALA A 25 -1.47 28.92 -11.58
CA ALA A 25 -2.51 28.06 -11.01
C ALA A 25 -2.67 26.76 -11.81
N ALA A 26 -2.61 26.82 -13.14
CA ALA A 26 -2.66 25.64 -14.01
C ALA A 26 -1.42 24.75 -13.84
N VAL A 27 -0.23 25.32 -13.66
CA VAL A 27 0.99 24.56 -13.38
C VAL A 27 0.91 23.89 -12.01
N ILE A 28 0.44 24.60 -10.98
CA ILE A 28 0.24 24.04 -9.64
C ILE A 28 -0.82 22.94 -9.68
N LEU A 29 -1.95 23.18 -10.35
CA LEU A 29 -3.01 22.18 -10.50
C LEU A 29 -2.51 20.97 -11.29
N ARG A 30 -1.73 21.18 -12.36
CA ARG A 30 -1.10 20.10 -13.12
C ARG A 30 -0.12 19.32 -12.26
N ALA A 31 0.74 19.98 -11.49
CA ALA A 31 1.67 19.32 -10.59
C ALA A 31 0.90 18.51 -9.54
N PHE A 32 -0.12 19.09 -8.92
CA PHE A 32 -0.97 18.41 -7.94
C PHE A 32 -1.72 17.22 -8.55
N LEU A 33 -2.26 17.36 -9.76
CA LEU A 33 -2.93 16.28 -10.48
C LEU A 33 -1.94 15.20 -10.91
N ILE A 34 -0.72 15.55 -11.34
CA ILE A 34 0.34 14.58 -11.68
C ILE A 34 0.80 13.87 -10.42
N THR A 35 1.03 14.54 -9.29
CA THR A 35 1.40 13.91 -8.02
C THR A 35 0.30 12.96 -7.53
N ARG A 36 -0.97 13.36 -7.58
CA ARG A 36 -2.08 12.44 -7.26
C ARG A 36 -2.24 11.31 -8.27
N ARG A 37 -1.85 11.54 -9.53
CA ARG A 37 -1.85 10.52 -10.59
C ARG A 37 -0.63 9.59 -10.52
N ASP A 38 0.47 10.04 -9.92
CA ASP A 38 1.67 9.26 -9.62
C ASP A 38 1.46 8.33 -8.43
N THR A 39 0.72 8.75 -7.40
CA THR A 39 0.25 7.82 -6.36
C THR A 39 -0.69 6.75 -6.92
N SER A 40 -1.32 7.00 -8.07
CA SER A 40 -2.18 6.06 -8.78
C SER A 40 -1.54 5.48 -10.04
N ARG A 41 -0.20 5.57 -10.20
CA ARG A 41 0.53 4.71 -11.14
C ARG A 41 0.49 3.29 -10.59
N THR A 42 -0.62 2.62 -10.85
CA THR A 42 -0.74 1.18 -11.09
C THR A 42 0.44 0.38 -10.56
N VAL A 43 0.34 -0.08 -9.31
CA VAL A 43 1.16 -1.17 -8.79
C VAL A 43 0.79 -2.42 -9.60
N GLY A 44 1.42 -2.53 -10.76
CA GLY A 44 1.15 -3.53 -11.77
C GLY A 44 2.33 -3.59 -12.72
N ASP A 45 2.95 -4.77 -12.75
CA ASP A 45 3.75 -5.27 -13.86
C ASP A 45 5.22 -4.82 -13.99
N ILE A 46 5.96 -4.73 -12.89
CA ILE A 46 7.36 -5.19 -12.96
C ILE A 46 7.34 -6.68 -12.58
N PRO A 47 7.44 -7.61 -13.56
CA PRO A 47 7.49 -9.03 -13.25
C PRO A 47 8.71 -9.31 -12.38
N MET A 48 8.49 -9.68 -11.12
CA MET A 48 9.57 -10.10 -10.23
C MET A 48 10.22 -11.37 -10.81
N ALA A 49 11.55 -11.40 -10.89
CA ALA A 49 12.25 -12.53 -11.49
C ALA A 49 11.94 -13.82 -10.72
N ALA A 50 11.85 -14.96 -11.42
CA ALA A 50 11.49 -16.24 -10.79
C ALA A 50 12.45 -16.64 -9.65
N SER A 51 13.73 -16.27 -9.75
CA SER A 51 14.74 -16.45 -8.72
C SER A 51 14.49 -15.59 -7.47
N GLU A 52 14.07 -14.34 -7.65
CA GLU A 52 13.69 -13.44 -6.57
C GLU A 52 12.42 -13.94 -5.87
N ARG A 53 11.44 -14.48 -6.61
CA ARG A 53 10.25 -15.13 -6.01
C ARG A 53 10.63 -16.31 -5.12
N GLY A 54 11.55 -17.16 -5.58
CA GLY A 54 12.03 -18.31 -4.82
C GLY A 54 12.68 -17.94 -3.48
N GLN A 55 13.22 -16.74 -3.33
CA GLN A 55 13.76 -16.29 -2.04
C GLN A 55 12.64 -16.00 -1.01
N TRP A 56 11.52 -15.44 -1.46
CA TRP A 56 10.39 -15.11 -0.60
C TRP A 56 9.63 -16.38 -0.19
N VAL A 57 9.46 -17.33 -1.11
CA VAL A 57 8.92 -18.66 -0.80
C VAL A 57 9.77 -19.34 0.26
N ARG A 58 11.10 -19.34 0.10
CA ARG A 58 12.01 -19.93 1.10
C ARG A 58 11.89 -19.29 2.47
N ARG A 59 11.69 -17.97 2.56
CA ARG A 59 11.46 -17.30 3.87
C ARG A 59 10.16 -17.75 4.53
N VAL A 60 9.07 -17.87 3.76
CA VAL A 60 7.80 -18.38 4.29
C VAL A 60 7.95 -19.82 4.81
N GLU A 61 8.63 -20.67 4.05
CA GLU A 61 8.89 -22.08 4.45
C GLU A 61 9.81 -22.18 5.67
N ASP A 62 10.82 -21.32 5.79
CA ASP A 62 11.71 -21.30 6.96
C ASP A 62 10.96 -20.88 8.23
N THR A 63 10.15 -19.81 8.15
CA THR A 63 9.27 -19.38 9.24
C THR A 63 8.26 -20.47 9.62
N ALA A 64 7.67 -21.17 8.65
CA ALA A 64 6.80 -22.32 8.88
C ALA A 64 7.53 -23.47 9.60
N ALA A 65 8.73 -23.81 9.15
CA ALA A 65 9.55 -24.86 9.76
C ALA A 65 9.98 -24.51 11.20
N ARG A 66 10.19 -23.23 11.51
CA ARG A 66 10.48 -22.76 12.87
C ARG A 66 9.27 -22.86 13.79
N TYR A 67 8.06 -22.57 13.29
CA TYR A 67 6.81 -22.80 14.04
C TYR A 67 6.60 -24.29 14.33
N GLN A 68 6.80 -25.16 13.33
CA GLN A 68 6.68 -26.62 13.51
C GLN A 68 7.68 -27.20 14.52
N ARG A 69 8.86 -26.57 14.65
CA ARG A 69 9.86 -26.92 15.67
C ARG A 69 9.55 -26.33 17.05
N HIS A 70 8.42 -25.65 17.21
CA HIS A 70 8.03 -24.90 18.41
C HIS A 70 9.04 -23.83 18.84
N GLU A 71 9.83 -23.32 17.89
CA GLU A 71 10.75 -22.20 18.12
C GLU A 71 10.02 -20.85 18.05
N LEU A 72 8.81 -20.83 17.48
CA LEU A 72 7.92 -19.69 17.38
C LEU A 72 6.56 -20.03 17.95
N ASP A 73 5.95 -19.09 18.68
CA ASP A 73 4.54 -19.12 19.01
C ASP A 73 3.70 -18.61 17.83
N LEU A 74 2.37 -18.77 17.88
CA LEU A 74 1.47 -18.31 16.83
C LEU A 74 1.61 -16.80 16.56
N ARG A 75 1.81 -16.01 17.62
CA ARG A 75 2.04 -14.58 17.50
C ARG A 75 3.35 -14.28 16.76
N GLY A 76 4.43 -14.97 17.11
CA GLY A 76 5.73 -14.87 16.45
C GLY A 76 5.67 -15.26 14.99
N LEU A 77 4.93 -16.33 14.66
CA LEU A 77 4.66 -16.74 13.28
C LEU A 77 3.98 -15.60 12.50
N HIS A 78 2.89 -15.04 13.02
CA HIS A 78 2.18 -13.92 12.37
C HIS A 78 3.08 -12.71 12.14
N LEU A 79 3.92 -12.34 13.13
CA LEU A 79 4.83 -11.20 13.01
C LEU A 79 5.91 -11.43 11.95
N GLU A 80 6.49 -12.62 11.89
CA GLU A 80 7.51 -12.96 10.89
C GLU A 80 6.93 -13.08 9.47
N LEU A 81 5.76 -13.70 9.32
CA LEU A 81 5.04 -13.75 8.04
C LEU A 81 4.65 -12.34 7.59
N ALA A 82 4.17 -11.50 8.51
CA ALA A 82 3.84 -10.11 8.24
C ALA A 82 5.06 -9.32 7.77
N GLY A 83 6.22 -9.50 8.41
CA GLY A 83 7.49 -8.91 7.97
C GLY A 83 7.89 -9.39 6.57
N THR A 84 7.77 -10.69 6.31
CA THR A 84 8.09 -11.29 5.01
C THR A 84 7.19 -10.74 3.90
N LEU A 85 5.88 -10.61 4.13
CA LEU A 85 4.95 -10.07 3.16
C LEU A 85 5.12 -8.58 2.92
N ARG A 86 5.42 -7.80 3.96
CA ARG A 86 5.78 -6.38 3.77
C ARG A 86 7.04 -6.23 2.93
N GLY A 87 8.08 -7.02 3.21
CA GLY A 87 9.30 -7.03 2.40
C GLY A 87 9.05 -7.45 0.95
N PHE A 88 8.19 -8.44 0.73
CA PHE A 88 7.76 -8.87 -0.60
C PHE A 88 7.00 -7.75 -1.32
N ALA A 89 6.06 -7.09 -0.64
CA ALA A 89 5.31 -5.97 -1.17
C ALA A 89 6.22 -4.77 -1.51
N THR A 90 7.23 -4.47 -0.69
CA THR A 90 8.26 -3.46 -1.00
C THR A 90 9.04 -3.83 -2.26
N ALA A 91 9.54 -5.07 -2.34
CA ALA A 91 10.32 -5.54 -3.49
C ALA A 91 9.51 -5.48 -4.80
N ARG A 92 8.19 -5.66 -4.71
CA ARG A 92 7.29 -5.64 -5.88
C ARG A 92 6.81 -4.25 -6.26
N SER A 93 6.43 -3.43 -5.29
CA SER A 93 5.87 -2.09 -5.51
C SER A 93 6.96 -1.05 -5.77
N GLY A 94 8.18 -1.28 -5.28
CA GLY A 94 9.25 -0.28 -5.26
C GLY A 94 9.05 0.82 -4.21
N GLU A 95 7.99 0.72 -3.41
CA GLU A 95 7.65 1.65 -2.33
C GLU A 95 7.94 1.03 -0.97
N ASP A 96 8.27 1.82 0.05
CA ASP A 96 8.61 1.28 1.37
C ASP A 96 7.36 0.85 2.16
N ILE A 97 6.98 -0.41 1.99
CA ILE A 97 5.87 -1.06 2.70
C ILE A 97 6.25 -1.56 4.10
N VAL A 98 7.55 -1.69 4.42
CA VAL A 98 7.99 -2.24 5.71
C VAL A 98 7.65 -1.31 6.87
N SER A 99 7.73 0.00 6.63
CA SER A 99 7.38 1.04 7.61
C SER A 99 5.91 1.47 7.56
N ALA A 100 5.19 1.09 6.50
CA ALA A 100 3.81 1.49 6.28
C ALA A 100 2.82 0.77 7.21
N THR A 101 1.85 1.53 7.71
CA THR A 101 0.69 1.00 8.42
C THR A 101 -0.25 0.25 7.47
N VAL A 102 -1.06 -0.65 8.00
CA VAL A 102 -2.10 -1.36 7.22
C VAL A 102 -3.01 -0.38 6.48
N LEU A 103 -3.38 0.74 7.11
CA LEU A 103 -4.22 1.75 6.47
C LEU A 103 -3.54 2.43 5.29
N GLU A 104 -2.26 2.76 5.41
CA GLU A 104 -1.47 3.33 4.32
C GLU A 104 -1.31 2.33 3.17
N ILE A 105 -1.02 1.06 3.47
CA ILE A 105 -0.93 -0.01 2.45
C ILE A 105 -2.25 -0.13 1.68
N LEU A 106 -3.37 -0.06 2.38
CA LEU A 106 -4.71 -0.13 1.82
C LEU A 106 -5.13 1.13 1.04
N ASP A 107 -4.54 2.27 1.33
CA ASP A 107 -4.72 3.54 0.60
C ASP A 107 -3.85 3.58 -0.67
N MET A 108 -2.63 3.05 -0.60
CA MET A 108 -1.72 2.90 -1.74
C MET A 108 -2.21 1.85 -2.74
N ALA A 109 -2.94 0.83 -2.28
CA ALA A 109 -3.52 -0.18 -3.15
C ALA A 109 -4.66 0.39 -4.00
N ASP A 110 -4.56 0.28 -5.33
CA ASP A 110 -5.66 0.57 -6.26
C ASP A 110 -6.71 -0.56 -6.17
N THR A 111 -7.53 -0.48 -5.12
CA THR A 111 -8.37 -1.60 -4.68
C THR A 111 -9.59 -1.81 -5.55
N THR A 112 -9.97 -3.07 -5.73
CA THR A 112 -11.23 -3.43 -6.41
C THR A 112 -12.46 -3.40 -5.48
N GLY A 113 -12.25 -3.19 -4.18
CA GLY A 113 -13.29 -3.20 -3.12
C GLY A 113 -14.02 -1.86 -2.88
N PRO A 114 -14.81 -1.76 -1.79
CA PRO A 114 -15.51 -0.51 -1.42
C PRO A 114 -14.52 0.65 -1.25
N ARG A 115 -14.87 1.85 -1.75
CA ARG A 115 -14.02 3.07 -1.63
C ARG A 115 -13.69 3.46 -0.18
N SER A 116 -14.46 2.99 0.80
CA SER A 116 -14.17 3.22 2.22
C SER A 116 -13.29 2.11 2.78
N ILE A 117 -12.05 2.45 3.14
CA ILE A 117 -11.09 1.54 3.79
C ILE A 117 -11.67 0.96 5.08
N MET A 118 -12.38 1.76 5.87
CA MET A 118 -12.98 1.31 7.14
C MET A 118 -14.09 0.27 6.94
N GLU A 119 -14.91 0.45 5.91
CA GLU A 119 -15.93 -0.54 5.53
C GLU A 119 -15.29 -1.84 5.06
N ARG A 120 -14.22 -1.73 4.26
CA ARG A 120 -13.45 -2.88 3.78
C ARG A 120 -12.83 -3.67 4.93
N LEU A 121 -12.13 -2.99 5.84
CA LEU A 121 -11.59 -3.59 7.05
C LEU A 121 -12.68 -4.22 7.91
N ARG A 122 -13.85 -3.60 8.06
CA ARG A 122 -14.96 -4.21 8.80
C ARG A 122 -15.38 -5.55 8.20
N ARG A 123 -15.46 -5.64 6.86
CA ARG A 123 -15.81 -6.89 6.16
C ARG A 123 -14.71 -7.93 6.29
N VAL A 124 -13.45 -7.57 6.06
CA VAL A 124 -12.29 -8.46 6.21
C VAL A 124 -12.22 -9.01 7.62
N ARG A 125 -12.51 -8.19 8.64
CA ARG A 125 -12.56 -8.63 10.03
C ARG A 125 -13.71 -9.59 10.32
N ALA A 126 -14.86 -9.37 9.69
CA ALA A 126 -16.01 -10.25 9.83
C ALA A 126 -15.80 -11.60 9.11
N SER A 127 -15.16 -11.59 7.93
CA SER A 127 -14.85 -12.79 7.15
C SER A 127 -13.58 -13.51 7.60
N ARG A 128 -12.69 -12.81 8.33
CA ARG A 128 -11.31 -13.22 8.64
C ARG A 128 -10.51 -13.68 7.43
N ARG A 129 -10.81 -13.11 6.26
CA ARG A 129 -10.16 -13.44 5.00
C ARG A 129 -10.00 -12.21 4.14
N PRO A 130 -8.88 -12.08 3.42
CA PRO A 130 -8.71 -11.04 2.41
C PRO A 130 -9.73 -11.22 1.29
N LEU A 131 -10.21 -10.10 0.77
CA LEU A 131 -11.27 -9.96 -0.24
C LEU A 131 -10.78 -9.27 -1.51
N ASP A 132 -9.67 -8.51 -1.45
CA ASP A 132 -9.16 -7.77 -2.60
C ASP A 132 -8.46 -8.69 -3.62
N ALA A 133 -8.69 -8.37 -4.90
CA ALA A 133 -8.01 -8.99 -6.04
C ALA A 133 -6.70 -8.27 -6.41
N ASN A 134 -6.49 -7.04 -5.94
CA ASN A 134 -5.21 -6.35 -6.09
C ASN A 134 -4.17 -6.98 -5.13
N PRO A 135 -2.94 -7.32 -5.57
CA PRO A 135 -1.93 -7.95 -4.71
C PRO A 135 -1.55 -7.10 -3.48
N LEU A 136 -1.42 -5.78 -3.63
CA LEU A 136 -1.08 -4.89 -2.51
C LEU A 136 -2.25 -4.74 -1.54
N GLY A 137 -3.47 -4.65 -2.08
CA GLY A 137 -4.69 -4.64 -1.27
C GLY A 137 -4.87 -5.93 -0.47
N HIS A 138 -4.60 -7.08 -1.11
CA HIS A 138 -4.67 -8.39 -0.51
C HIS A 138 -3.65 -8.55 0.64
N VAL A 139 -2.41 -8.12 0.44
CA VAL A 139 -1.38 -8.09 1.50
C VAL A 139 -1.83 -7.21 2.67
N GLY A 140 -2.33 -6.00 2.39
CA GLY A 140 -2.83 -5.09 3.44
C GLY A 140 -3.96 -5.71 4.27
N GLU A 141 -4.90 -6.40 3.62
CA GLU A 141 -6.01 -7.06 4.29
C GLU A 141 -5.56 -8.25 5.13
N LEU A 142 -4.61 -9.05 4.64
CA LEU A 142 -4.04 -10.18 5.35
C LEU A 142 -3.29 -9.74 6.61
N LEU A 143 -2.48 -8.68 6.50
CA LEU A 143 -1.82 -8.04 7.64
C LEU A 143 -2.85 -7.54 8.66
N ALA A 144 -3.98 -7.01 8.21
CA ALA A 144 -5.06 -6.56 9.09
C ALA A 144 -5.70 -7.70 9.89
N VAL A 145 -5.73 -8.93 9.34
CA VAL A 145 -6.22 -10.12 10.05
C VAL A 145 -5.21 -10.55 11.11
N TRP A 146 -3.93 -10.59 10.77
CA TRP A 146 -2.86 -11.06 11.67
C TRP A 146 -2.49 -10.10 12.80
N GLU A 147 -2.72 -8.80 12.63
CA GLU A 147 -2.53 -7.82 13.71
C GLU A 147 -3.56 -7.95 14.84
N GLN A 148 -4.63 -8.73 14.63
CA GLN A 148 -5.60 -9.00 15.69
C GLN A 148 -5.08 -10.07 16.66
N PRO A 149 -5.39 -9.96 17.96
CA PRO A 149 -5.14 -11.04 18.89
C PRO A 149 -5.95 -12.28 18.46
N SER A 150 -5.26 -13.31 17.97
CA SER A 150 -5.88 -14.57 17.60
C SER A 150 -6.18 -15.39 18.86
N PHE A 151 -7.39 -15.25 19.40
CA PHE A 151 -7.93 -16.17 20.42
C PHE A 151 -8.58 -17.39 19.76
N ASP A 152 -7.94 -17.93 18.73
CA ASP A 152 -8.49 -19.09 18.04
C ASP A 152 -8.44 -20.31 18.94
N ARG A 153 -9.52 -21.09 18.85
CA ARG A 153 -9.71 -22.31 19.64
C ARG A 153 -8.70 -23.40 19.24
N ASP A 154 -8.15 -23.29 18.04
CA ASP A 154 -7.15 -24.17 17.46
C ASP A 154 -6.01 -23.32 16.85
N PRO A 155 -4.89 -23.13 17.57
CA PRO A 155 -3.79 -22.29 17.10
C PRO A 155 -3.03 -22.89 15.92
N ASP A 156 -3.01 -24.23 15.81
CA ASP A 156 -2.28 -24.92 14.74
C ASP A 156 -3.02 -24.81 13.41
N ALA A 157 -4.35 -24.95 13.43
CA ALA A 157 -5.16 -24.70 12.24
C ALA A 157 -5.05 -23.24 11.75
N ALA A 158 -4.93 -22.28 12.67
CA ALA A 158 -4.72 -20.87 12.33
C ALA A 158 -3.32 -20.64 11.72
N ALA A 159 -2.29 -21.28 12.28
CA ALA A 159 -0.94 -21.23 11.74
C ALA A 159 -0.86 -21.80 10.31
N ASP A 160 -1.44 -22.97 10.07
CA ASP A 160 -1.46 -23.62 8.75
C ASP A 160 -2.18 -22.75 7.71
N ALA A 161 -3.30 -22.13 8.08
CA ALA A 161 -4.02 -21.19 7.22
C ALA A 161 -3.16 -19.96 6.87
N ALA A 162 -2.51 -19.34 7.86
CA ALA A 162 -1.66 -18.18 7.64
C ALA A 162 -0.46 -18.51 6.73
N ILE A 163 0.16 -19.68 6.91
CA ILE A 163 1.27 -20.15 6.06
C ILE A 163 0.78 -20.39 4.63
N ALA A 164 -0.37 -21.04 4.45
CA ALA A 164 -0.95 -21.30 3.13
C ALA A 164 -1.29 -20.01 2.39
N GLU A 165 -1.91 -19.05 3.06
CA GLU A 165 -2.24 -17.74 2.49
C GLU A 165 -0.97 -16.95 2.12
N ALA A 166 0.04 -16.91 2.99
CA ALA A 166 1.32 -16.26 2.71
C ALA A 166 2.01 -16.88 1.48
N ARG A 167 2.01 -18.22 1.38
CA ARG A 167 2.56 -18.94 0.25
C ARG A 167 1.78 -18.67 -1.04
N GLU A 168 0.45 -18.64 -0.98
CA GLU A 168 -0.38 -18.30 -2.13
C GLU A 168 -0.02 -16.91 -2.65
N VAL A 169 0.08 -15.92 -1.76
CA VAL A 169 0.40 -14.54 -2.14
C VAL A 169 1.74 -14.46 -2.88
N VAL A 170 2.78 -15.07 -2.32
CA VAL A 170 4.13 -15.02 -2.90
C VAL A 170 4.23 -15.83 -4.20
N THR A 171 3.43 -16.88 -4.38
CA THR A 171 3.48 -17.74 -5.57
C THR A 171 2.63 -17.22 -6.72
N ARG A 172 1.43 -16.72 -6.42
CA ARG A 172 0.42 -16.27 -7.37
C ARG A 172 0.76 -14.93 -8.01
N TRP A 173 1.36 -14.02 -7.24
CA TRP A 173 1.62 -12.65 -7.66
C TRP A 173 3.11 -12.45 -7.97
#